data_AF-A0AAE1AAG2-F1
#
_entry.id   AF-A0AAE1AAG2-F1
#
_cell.length_a   1.000
_cell.length_b   1.000
_cell.length_c   1.000
_cell.angle_alpha   90.00
_cell.angle_beta   90.00
_cell.angle_gamma   90.00
#
_symmetry.space_group_name_H-M   'P 1'
#
loop_
_entity.id
_entity.type
_entity.pdbx_description
1 polymer ?
#
loop_
_entity_poly.entity_id
_entity_poly.type
_entity_poly.pdbx_seq_one_letter_code
_entity_poly.pdbx_strand_id
1 'polypeptide(L)'
;MSINLVSQSLDLDLDTSKNDKLQKQKGKSKKKESVSQNAVNFTYTNRQGIRKELRKVERKQRKTSAEKRKKRKLKSGIEKYQEENGQDFTQSNIEALGRITDLGKVSSDISEKILYNHPCRLSRDVKQRHEEEEVSLFTEEDFQKFARDYKPNPR
;
A
#
# COMPACT_ATOMS: atom_id res chain seq x y z
N MET A 1 -9.01 -13.82 -39.92
CA MET A 1 -8.09 -13.99 -38.77
C MET A 1 -8.80 -14.81 -37.71
N SER A 2 -8.20 -15.90 -37.23
CA SER A 2 -8.82 -16.75 -36.22
C SER A 2 -8.67 -16.14 -34.83
N ILE A 3 -9.68 -16.35 -33.97
CA ILE A 3 -9.67 -15.80 -32.61
C ILE A 3 -8.50 -16.32 -31.76
N ASN A 4 -8.01 -17.53 -32.09
CA ASN A 4 -6.85 -18.15 -31.44
C ASN A 4 -5.54 -17.42 -31.75
N LEU A 5 -5.39 -16.87 -32.96
CA LEU A 5 -4.23 -16.07 -33.37
C LEU A 5 -4.20 -14.72 -32.62
N VAL A 6 -5.39 -14.13 -32.44
CA VAL A 6 -5.55 -12.88 -31.68
C VAL A 6 -5.31 -13.10 -30.19
N SER A 7 -5.74 -14.23 -29.62
CA SER A 7 -5.50 -14.54 -28.21
C SER A 7 -4.02 -14.83 -27.91
N GLN A 8 -3.32 -15.52 -28.81
CA GLN A 8 -1.88 -15.81 -28.68
C GLN A 8 -1.00 -14.56 -28.83
N SER A 9 -1.36 -13.63 -29.71
CA SER A 9 -0.58 -12.39 -29.91
C SER A 9 -0.76 -11.36 -28.79
N LEU A 10 -1.80 -11.51 -27.96
CA LEU A 10 -2.14 -10.59 -26.89
C LEU A 10 -1.94 -11.19 -25.49
N ASP A 11 -1.34 -12.39 -25.38
CA ASP A 11 -1.18 -13.14 -24.12
C ASP A 11 -2.47 -13.16 -23.27
N LEU A 12 -3.62 -13.29 -23.93
CA LEU A 12 -4.90 -13.38 -23.23
C LEU A 12 -5.10 -14.83 -22.81
N ASP A 13 -5.11 -15.09 -21.49
CA ASP A 13 -5.46 -16.37 -20.83
C ASP A 13 -6.94 -16.77 -21.06
N LEU A 14 -7.36 -16.81 -22.33
CA LEU A 14 -8.63 -17.36 -22.75
C LEU A 14 -8.39 -18.81 -23.16
N ASP A 15 -8.41 -19.69 -22.17
CA ASP A 15 -8.41 -21.15 -22.33
C ASP A 15 -9.63 -21.63 -23.15
N THR A 16 -9.58 -21.48 -24.48
CA THR A 16 -10.57 -22.03 -25.41
C THR A 16 -10.26 -23.47 -25.83
N SER A 17 -9.16 -24.05 -25.35
CA SER A 17 -8.65 -25.38 -25.72
C SER A 17 -8.60 -26.40 -24.59
N LYS A 18 -9.37 -26.24 -23.49
CA LYS A 18 -9.49 -27.25 -22.41
C LYS A 18 -10.33 -28.48 -22.79
N ASN A 19 -10.25 -28.92 -24.04
CA ASN A 19 -10.69 -30.23 -24.48
C ASN A 19 -9.61 -30.77 -25.42
N ASP A 20 -8.41 -31.06 -24.90
CA ASP A 20 -7.64 -32.23 -25.32
C ASP A 20 -6.36 -32.40 -24.48
N LYS A 21 -6.39 -33.43 -23.63
CA LYS A 21 -5.30 -34.36 -23.28
C LYS A 21 -4.01 -33.81 -22.61
N LEU A 22 -3.86 -34.25 -21.35
CA LEU A 22 -2.62 -34.71 -20.67
C LEU A 22 -1.61 -33.59 -20.31
N GLN A 23 -0.92 -33.51 -19.17
CA GLN A 23 -0.66 -34.41 -18.03
C GLN A 23 -0.02 -33.55 -16.91
N LYS A 24 -0.22 -33.97 -15.65
CA LYS A 24 0.65 -33.72 -14.47
C LYS A 24 0.89 -32.26 -14.06
N GLN A 25 0.21 -31.81 -12.99
CA GLN A 25 0.90 -31.34 -11.78
C GLN A 25 0.01 -31.56 -10.54
N LYS A 26 0.63 -32.12 -9.50
CA LYS A 26 0.07 -32.29 -8.16
C LYS A 26 -0.20 -30.91 -7.57
N GLY A 27 -1.47 -30.59 -7.32
CA GLY A 27 -1.87 -29.43 -6.56
C GLY A 27 -3.27 -29.66 -6.03
N LYS A 28 -3.38 -30.06 -4.76
CA LYS A 28 -4.65 -30.21 -4.03
C LYS A 28 -5.31 -28.83 -3.91
N SER A 29 -6.03 -28.39 -4.94
CA SER A 29 -7.01 -27.34 -4.81
C SER A 29 -8.38 -27.99 -4.68
N LYS A 30 -8.99 -27.82 -3.50
CA LYS A 30 -10.37 -28.21 -3.22
C LYS A 30 -11.27 -27.50 -4.23
N LYS A 31 -11.68 -28.21 -5.29
CA LYS A 31 -12.80 -27.77 -6.13
C LYS A 31 -14.00 -27.67 -5.20
N LYS A 32 -14.54 -26.46 -5.06
CA LYS A 32 -15.94 -26.27 -4.67
C LYS A 32 -16.75 -27.06 -5.68
N GLU A 33 -17.18 -28.26 -5.29
CA GLU A 33 -18.13 -29.03 -6.07
C GLU A 33 -19.34 -28.14 -6.30
N SER A 34 -19.60 -27.86 -7.56
CA SER A 34 -20.86 -27.29 -7.99
C SER A 34 -21.95 -28.22 -7.49
N VAL A 35 -22.72 -27.74 -6.51
CA VAL A 35 -23.82 -28.44 -5.81
C VAL A 35 -24.79 -29.16 -6.77
N SER A 36 -24.82 -28.78 -8.06
CA SER A 36 -25.68 -29.41 -9.07
C SER A 36 -25.29 -30.85 -9.48
N GLN A 37 -24.04 -31.28 -9.31
CA GLN A 37 -23.62 -32.62 -9.79
C GLN A 37 -24.02 -33.76 -8.83
N ASN A 38 -24.18 -33.45 -7.53
CA ASN A 38 -24.45 -34.47 -6.52
C ASN A 38 -25.94 -34.86 -6.42
N ALA A 39 -26.86 -34.05 -6.95
CA ALA A 39 -28.29 -34.35 -6.89
C ALA A 39 -28.73 -35.52 -7.80
N VAL A 40 -27.93 -35.88 -8.81
CA VAL A 40 -28.29 -36.92 -9.80
C VAL A 40 -27.96 -38.34 -9.32
N ASN A 41 -27.06 -38.48 -8.34
CA ASN A 41 -26.50 -39.76 -7.93
C ASN A 41 -27.30 -40.47 -6.81
N PHE A 42 -28.35 -39.83 -6.26
CA PHE A 42 -29.09 -40.34 -5.08
C PHE A 42 -30.52 -40.83 -5.37
N THR A 43 -30.98 -40.92 -6.62
CA THR A 43 -32.39 -41.32 -6.92
C THR A 43 -32.44 -42.52 -7.86
N TYR A 44 -32.90 -43.67 -7.35
CA TYR A 44 -32.99 -44.94 -8.09
C TYR A 44 -34.20 -45.05 -9.04
N THR A 45 -35.10 -44.07 -9.09
CA THR A 45 -36.27 -44.10 -9.98
C THR A 45 -36.42 -42.78 -10.76
N ASN A 46 -36.72 -42.92 -12.06
CA ASN A 46 -36.96 -41.84 -13.05
C ASN A 46 -35.79 -40.89 -13.40
N ARG A 47 -34.64 -41.46 -13.81
CA ARG A 47 -33.47 -40.70 -14.32
C ARG A 47 -33.78 -39.79 -15.53
N GLN A 48 -34.76 -40.14 -16.35
CA GLN A 48 -35.12 -39.34 -17.53
C GLN A 48 -35.89 -38.07 -17.16
N GLY A 49 -36.84 -38.14 -16.21
CA GLY A 49 -37.57 -36.98 -15.70
C GLY A 49 -36.63 -35.96 -15.06
N ILE A 50 -35.74 -36.41 -14.19
CA ILE A 50 -34.75 -35.57 -13.49
C ILE A 50 -33.82 -34.87 -14.48
N ARG A 51 -33.33 -35.58 -15.51
CA ARG A 51 -32.52 -34.96 -16.58
C ARG A 51 -33.29 -33.90 -17.36
N LYS A 52 -34.59 -34.10 -17.61
CA LYS A 52 -35.44 -33.09 -18.28
C LYS A 52 -35.61 -31.85 -17.41
N GLU A 53 -35.80 -32.02 -16.10
CA GLU A 53 -35.92 -30.89 -15.16
C GLU A 53 -34.61 -30.14 -14.98
N LEU A 54 -33.49 -30.83 -14.84
CA LEU A 54 -32.16 -30.19 -14.80
C LEU A 54 -31.88 -29.40 -16.08
N ARG A 55 -32.18 -29.95 -17.25
CA ARG A 55 -32.07 -29.21 -18.52
C ARG A 55 -32.97 -27.98 -18.56
N LYS A 56 -34.18 -28.03 -17.96
CA LYS A 56 -35.06 -26.84 -17.85
C LYS A 56 -34.45 -25.78 -16.93
N VAL A 57 -33.88 -26.18 -15.80
CA VAL A 57 -33.21 -25.27 -14.85
C VAL A 57 -31.98 -24.63 -15.49
N GLU A 58 -31.11 -25.41 -16.11
CA GLU A 58 -29.93 -24.90 -16.82
C GLU A 58 -30.32 -23.92 -17.94
N ARG A 59 -31.35 -24.24 -18.73
CA ARG A 59 -31.86 -23.33 -19.77
C ARG A 59 -32.38 -22.03 -19.18
N LYS A 60 -33.11 -22.07 -18.06
CA LYS A 60 -33.56 -20.86 -17.36
C LYS A 60 -32.37 -20.03 -16.86
N GLN A 61 -31.38 -20.66 -16.23
CA GLN A 61 -30.17 -19.97 -15.76
C GLN A 61 -29.36 -19.32 -16.90
N ARG A 62 -29.24 -20.00 -18.04
CA ARG A 62 -28.56 -19.43 -19.23
C ARG A 62 -29.31 -18.22 -19.78
N LYS A 63 -30.65 -18.28 -19.84
CA LYS A 63 -31.48 -17.14 -20.27
C LYS A 63 -31.34 -15.94 -19.34
N THR A 64 -31.43 -16.14 -18.02
CA THR A 64 -31.29 -15.05 -17.04
C THR A 64 -29.90 -14.44 -17.06
N SER A 65 -28.84 -15.24 -17.24
CA SER A 65 -27.47 -14.74 -17.39
C SER A 65 -27.30 -13.92 -18.66
N ALA A 66 -27.85 -14.38 -19.79
CA ALA A 66 -27.82 -13.64 -21.05
C ALA A 66 -28.60 -12.31 -20.97
N GLU A 67 -29.78 -12.30 -20.34
CA GLU A 67 -30.55 -11.08 -20.10
C GLU A 67 -29.82 -10.11 -19.17
N LYS A 68 -29.18 -10.60 -18.10
CA LYS A 68 -28.34 -9.79 -17.22
C LYS A 68 -27.16 -9.17 -17.98
N ARG A 69 -26.52 -9.92 -18.88
CA ARG A 69 -25.44 -9.39 -19.74
C ARG A 69 -25.94 -8.33 -20.72
N LYS A 70 -27.13 -8.53 -21.33
CA LYS A 70 -27.76 -7.53 -22.20
C LYS A 70 -28.16 -6.25 -21.45
N LYS A 71 -28.59 -6.37 -20.19
CA LYS A 71 -28.95 -5.23 -19.32
C LYS A 71 -27.73 -4.48 -18.79
N ARG A 72 -26.56 -5.13 -18.70
CA ARG A 72 -25.29 -4.45 -18.44
C ARG A 72 -24.87 -3.71 -19.71
N LYS A 73 -25.32 -2.48 -19.86
CA LYS A 73 -24.68 -1.53 -20.78
C LYS A 73 -23.19 -1.49 -20.41
N LEU A 74 -22.32 -1.72 -21.39
CA LEU A 74 -20.89 -1.50 -21.21
C LEU A 74 -20.71 0.00 -20.97
N LYS A 75 -20.61 0.39 -19.69
CA LYS A 75 -20.27 1.75 -19.33
C LYS A 75 -18.86 2.03 -19.82
N SER A 76 -18.67 3.19 -20.45
CA SER A 76 -17.33 3.62 -20.84
C SER A 76 -16.46 3.80 -19.59
N GLY A 77 -15.13 3.73 -19.75
CA GLY A 77 -14.22 4.00 -18.63
C GLY A 77 -14.45 5.39 -18.01
N ILE A 78 -14.87 6.35 -18.83
CA ILE A 78 -15.18 7.73 -18.44
C ILE A 78 -16.45 7.78 -17.57
N GLU A 79 -17.51 7.07 -17.96
CA GLU A 79 -18.75 7.01 -17.16
C GLU A 79 -18.50 6.38 -15.79
N LYS A 80 -17.68 5.32 -15.72
CA LYS A 80 -17.29 4.73 -14.44
C LYS A 80 -16.47 5.69 -13.59
N TYR A 81 -15.52 6.40 -14.20
CA TYR A 81 -14.72 7.40 -13.51
C TYR A 81 -15.58 8.53 -12.97
N GLN A 82 -16.59 8.99 -13.70
CA GLN A 82 -17.53 10.01 -13.24
C GLN A 82 -18.46 9.49 -12.12
N GLU A 83 -18.85 8.22 -12.15
CA GLU A 83 -19.65 7.62 -11.07
C GLU A 83 -18.82 7.43 -9.78
N GLU A 84 -17.57 7.02 -9.91
CA GLU A 84 -16.67 6.76 -8.78
C GLU A 84 -16.05 8.05 -8.22
N ASN A 85 -15.77 9.03 -9.08
CA ASN A 85 -15.09 10.29 -8.73
C ASN A 85 -15.96 11.53 -9.02
N GLY A 86 -17.29 11.38 -9.03
CA GLY A 86 -18.22 12.48 -9.28
C GLY A 86 -18.25 13.55 -8.19
N GLN A 87 -17.51 13.34 -7.10
CA GLN A 87 -17.40 14.28 -6.00
C GLN A 87 -16.18 15.18 -6.23
N ASP A 88 -16.42 16.50 -6.22
CA ASP A 88 -15.35 17.48 -6.35
C ASP A 88 -14.58 17.59 -5.03
N PHE A 89 -13.30 17.21 -5.04
CA PHE A 89 -12.40 17.31 -3.89
C PHE A 89 -11.47 18.53 -3.96
N THR A 90 -11.71 19.47 -4.88
CA THR A 90 -10.81 20.60 -5.10
C THR A 90 -10.59 21.44 -3.83
N GLN A 91 -11.65 21.75 -3.07
CA GLN A 91 -11.54 22.48 -1.80
C GLN A 91 -10.74 21.71 -0.74
N SER A 92 -11.03 20.42 -0.55
CA SER A 92 -10.29 19.56 0.39
C SER A 92 -8.80 19.50 0.06
N ASN A 93 -8.47 19.42 -1.23
CA ASN A 93 -7.09 19.41 -1.70
C ASN A 93 -6.39 20.76 -1.47
N ILE A 94 -7.07 21.88 -1.70
CA ILE A 94 -6.53 23.22 -1.42
C ILE A 94 -6.25 23.39 0.08
N GLU A 95 -7.18 22.95 0.94
CA GLU A 95 -6.97 22.98 2.40
C GLU A 95 -5.80 22.10 2.83
N ALA A 96 -5.69 20.89 2.27
CA ALA A 96 -4.58 19.98 2.56
C ALA A 96 -3.24 20.59 2.13
N LEU A 97 -3.17 21.21 0.96
CA LEU A 97 -1.99 21.93 0.50
C LEU A 97 -1.64 23.09 1.44
N GLY A 98 -2.64 23.89 1.87
CA GLY A 98 -2.44 24.94 2.87
C GLY A 98 -1.80 24.41 4.15
N ARG A 99 -2.37 23.34 4.73
CA ARG A 99 -1.81 22.69 5.93
C ARG A 99 -0.38 22.19 5.73
N ILE A 100 -0.08 21.60 4.58
CA ILE A 100 1.29 21.16 4.24
C ILE A 100 2.24 22.36 4.15
N THR A 101 1.80 23.49 3.57
CA THR A 101 2.65 24.69 3.55
C THR A 101 2.89 25.29 4.93
N ASP A 102 1.99 25.06 5.88
CA ASP A 102 2.13 25.57 7.25
C ASP A 102 2.92 24.63 8.16
N LEU A 103 3.01 23.34 7.80
CA LEU A 103 3.87 22.34 8.43
C LEU A 103 5.34 22.67 8.17
N GLY A 104 5.94 23.48 9.05
CA GLY A 104 7.35 23.87 9.00
C GLY A 104 7.59 25.38 9.06
N LYS A 105 6.54 26.20 9.00
CA LYS A 105 6.67 27.64 9.28
C LYS A 105 6.75 27.83 10.78
N VAL A 106 7.77 28.57 11.23
CA VAL A 106 7.85 29.06 12.60
C VAL A 106 6.74 30.10 12.79
N SER A 107 5.99 30.01 13.89
CA SER A 107 4.94 30.99 14.20
C SER A 107 5.53 32.41 14.23
N SER A 108 4.76 33.40 13.74
CA SER A 108 5.16 34.82 13.69
C SER A 108 5.80 35.29 15.00
N ASP A 109 5.15 35.00 16.11
CA ASP A 109 5.56 35.44 17.45
C ASP A 109 6.95 34.92 17.86
N ILE A 110 7.29 33.71 17.42
CA ILE A 110 8.60 33.10 17.68
C ILE A 110 9.63 33.70 16.71
N SER A 111 9.27 33.86 15.43
CA SER A 111 10.16 34.47 14.44
C SER A 111 10.53 35.91 14.81
N GLU A 112 9.58 36.69 15.32
CA GLU A 112 9.82 38.06 15.81
C GLU A 112 10.71 38.08 17.05
N LYS A 113 10.52 37.16 18.01
CA LYS A 113 11.42 37.00 19.16
C LYS A 113 12.84 36.64 18.74
N ILE A 114 13.00 35.75 17.75
CA ILE A 114 14.31 35.38 17.21
C ILE A 114 14.97 36.60 16.56
N LEU A 115 14.25 37.35 15.72
CA LEU A 115 14.76 38.56 15.08
C LEU A 115 15.12 39.65 16.09
N TYR A 116 14.31 39.83 17.14
CA TYR A 116 14.59 40.79 18.21
C TYR A 116 15.84 40.43 19.02
N ASN A 117 16.02 39.14 19.34
CA ASN A 117 17.19 38.67 20.09
C ASN A 117 18.46 38.60 19.24
N HIS A 118 18.32 38.43 17.93
CA HIS A 118 19.41 38.40 16.96
C HIS A 118 19.20 39.46 15.88
N PRO A 119 19.21 40.76 16.23
CA PRO A 119 18.99 41.81 15.25
C PRO A 119 20.16 41.81 14.28
N CYS A 120 19.91 41.40 13.03
CA CYS A 120 20.77 41.49 11.85
C CYS A 120 22.28 41.58 12.12
N ARG A 121 22.84 40.69 12.96
CA ARG A 121 24.27 40.71 13.24
C ARG A 121 24.98 40.25 11.98
N LEU A 122 25.76 41.14 11.37
CA LEU A 122 26.64 40.74 10.29
C LEU A 122 27.68 39.79 10.88
N SER A 123 28.20 38.87 10.06
CA SER A 123 29.28 37.97 10.48
C SER A 123 30.50 38.71 11.03
N ARG A 124 30.65 40.00 10.70
CA ARG A 124 31.68 40.92 11.20
C ARG A 124 31.42 41.44 12.62
N ASP A 125 30.18 41.42 13.11
CA ASP A 125 29.79 41.92 14.44
C ASP A 125 29.87 40.83 15.51
N VAL A 126 30.17 39.60 15.12
CA VAL A 126 30.36 38.48 16.04
C VAL A 126 31.71 38.64 16.74
N LYS A 127 31.69 39.12 17.98
CA LYS A 127 32.88 39.12 18.85
C LYS A 127 33.36 37.67 18.99
N GLN A 128 34.54 37.36 18.45
CA GLN A 128 35.21 36.10 18.71
C GLN A 128 35.43 36.00 20.22
N ARG A 129 34.84 34.99 20.86
CA ARG A 129 35.12 34.69 22.25
C ARG A 129 36.55 34.16 22.28
N HIS A 130 37.44 34.88 22.91
CA HIS A 130 38.75 34.34 23.22
C HIS A 130 38.53 33.19 24.20
N GLU A 131 38.99 32.00 23.83
CA GLU A 131 39.01 30.85 24.73
C GLU A 131 39.90 31.25 25.91
N GLU A 132 39.33 31.30 27.11
CA GLU A 132 40.09 31.54 28.32
C GLU A 132 41.03 30.34 28.48
N GLU A 133 42.34 30.60 28.55
CA GLU A 133 43.33 29.57 28.78
C GLU A 133 42.97 28.84 30.08
N GLU A 134 42.76 27.53 30.00
CA GLU A 134 42.42 26.71 31.16
C GLU A 134 43.57 26.78 32.17
N VAL A 135 43.39 27.58 33.23
CA VAL A 135 44.36 27.67 34.32
C VAL A 135 44.30 26.34 35.08
N SER A 136 45.32 25.49 34.89
CA SER A 136 45.47 24.27 35.69
C SER A 136 45.50 24.63 37.17
N LEU A 137 44.56 24.09 37.93
CA LEU A 137 44.47 24.30 39.38
C LEU A 137 45.58 23.59 40.16
N PHE A 138 46.30 22.67 39.53
CA PHE A 138 47.39 21.92 40.13
C PHE A 138 48.74 22.42 39.63
N THR A 139 49.63 22.65 40.59
CA THR A 139 51.02 22.99 40.32
C THR A 139 51.87 21.72 40.28
N GLU A 140 53.03 21.78 39.64
CA GLU A 140 53.98 20.65 39.59
C GLU A 140 54.38 20.15 40.99
N GLU A 141 54.40 21.05 41.98
CA GLU A 141 54.68 20.69 43.38
C GLU A 141 53.58 19.81 44.00
N ASP A 142 52.33 20.01 43.61
CA ASP A 142 51.20 19.20 44.09
C ASP A 142 51.30 17.77 43.56
N PHE A 143 51.74 17.59 42.31
CA PHE A 143 52.00 16.28 41.74
C PHE A 143 53.15 15.56 42.43
N GLN A 144 54.20 16.27 42.83
CA GLN A 144 55.30 15.68 43.60
C GLN A 144 54.87 15.23 44.99
N LYS A 145 54.00 15.99 45.66
CA LYS A 145 53.42 15.58 46.95
C LYS A 145 52.53 14.35 46.79
N PHE A 146 51.65 14.36 45.80
CA PHE A 146 50.78 13.22 45.50
C PHE A 146 51.58 11.94 45.23
N ALA A 147 52.66 12.00 44.43
CA ALA A 147 53.49 10.85 44.13
C ALA A 147 54.17 10.24 45.38
N ARG A 148 54.47 11.06 46.39
CA ARG A 148 55.07 10.58 47.66
C ARG A 148 54.04 9.91 48.56
N ASP A 149 52.84 10.48 48.62
CA ASP A 149 51.74 10.00 49.47
C ASP A 149 51.03 8.80 48.85
N TYR A 150 51.03 8.69 47.52
CA TYR A 150 50.47 7.57 46.79
C TYR A 150 51.43 6.37 46.81
N LYS A 151 51.53 5.72 47.96
CA LYS A 151 52.07 4.35 48.05
C LYS A 151 50.88 3.38 47.95
N PRO A 152 50.76 2.58 46.87
CA PRO A 152 49.73 1.55 46.86
C PRO A 152 50.08 0.53 47.94
N ASN A 153 49.15 0.28 48.87
CA ASN A 153 49.33 -0.76 49.87
C ASN A 153 49.62 -2.08 49.16
N PRO A 154 50.75 -2.76 49.44
CA PRO A 154 50.94 -4.12 48.98
C PRO A 154 49.88 -4.97 49.67
N ARG A 155 49.03 -5.63 48.87
CA ARG A 155 48.11 -6.67 49.37
C ARG A 155 48.88 -7.88 49.86
#